data_AF-A0A662JQL3-F1
#
_entry.id   AF-A0A662JQL3-F1
#
_cell.length_a   1.000
_cell.length_b   1.000
_cell.length_c   1.000
_cell.angle_alpha   90.00
_cell.angle_beta   90.00
_cell.angle_gamma   90.00
#
_symmetry.space_group_name_H-M   'P 1'
#
loop_
_entity.id
_entity.type
_entity.pdbx_description
1 polymer ?
#
loop_
_entity_poly.entity_id
_entity_poly.type
_entity_poly.pdbx_seq_one_letter_code
_entity_poly.pdbx_strand_id
1 'polypeptide(L)' 'LLRRYSFLFPKWFQEKISDIARYSRDLSHNRGPAMYGDEEAEIPPSELYDEKDSEEAIVKARVVLELCLKLFEEKASSLE' A
#
# COMPACT_ATOMS: atom_id res chain seq x y z
N LEU A 1 -5.46 2.19 11.96
CA LEU A 1 -6.89 2.52 11.87
C LEU A 1 -7.68 1.49 11.06
N LEU A 2 -7.26 1.16 9.81
CA LEU A 2 -7.98 0.24 8.92
C LEU A 2 -8.44 -1.09 9.58
N ARG A 3 -7.53 -1.81 10.25
CA ARG A 3 -7.86 -3.08 10.94
C ARG A 3 -8.87 -2.91 12.08
N ARG A 4 -8.86 -1.78 12.79
CA ARG A 4 -9.76 -1.52 13.93
C ARG A 4 -11.22 -1.34 13.47
N TYR A 5 -11.42 -0.79 12.29
CA TYR A 5 -12.73 -0.47 11.74
C TYR A 5 -13.12 -1.40 10.59
N SER A 6 -12.54 -2.62 10.54
CA SER A 6 -12.78 -3.56 9.44
C SER A 6 -14.26 -3.89 9.25
N PHE A 7 -15.01 -3.97 10.35
CA PHE A 7 -16.45 -4.26 10.35
C PHE A 7 -17.31 -3.23 9.60
N LEU A 8 -16.78 -2.05 9.29
CA LEU A 8 -17.47 -1.03 8.48
C LEU A 8 -17.43 -1.31 6.97
N PHE A 9 -16.61 -2.27 6.52
CA PHE A 9 -16.40 -2.55 5.10
C PHE A 9 -17.14 -3.82 4.64
N PRO A 10 -17.42 -3.99 3.33
CA PRO A 10 -17.96 -5.23 2.77
C PRO A 10 -17.05 -6.44 3.06
N LYS A 11 -17.64 -7.65 3.15
CA LYS A 11 -16.89 -8.89 3.47
C LYS A 11 -15.66 -9.10 2.58
N TRP A 12 -15.81 -8.90 1.27
CA TRP A 12 -14.72 -9.05 0.32
C TRP A 12 -13.55 -8.09 0.60
N PHE A 13 -13.83 -6.88 1.09
CA PHE A 13 -12.80 -5.89 1.42
C PHE A 13 -12.15 -6.23 2.77
N GLN A 14 -12.94 -6.71 3.73
CA GLN A 14 -12.43 -7.19 5.02
C GLN A 14 -11.36 -8.27 4.86
N GLU A 15 -11.57 -9.21 3.94
CA GLU A 15 -10.61 -10.27 3.62
C GLU A 15 -9.27 -9.73 3.10
N LYS A 16 -9.25 -8.53 2.53
CA LYS A 16 -8.05 -7.87 1.98
C LYS A 16 -7.38 -6.89 2.94
N ILE A 17 -8.02 -6.53 4.05
CA ILE A 17 -7.51 -5.53 5.01
C ILE A 17 -6.14 -5.91 5.58
N SER A 18 -5.87 -7.19 5.80
CA SER A 18 -4.57 -7.64 6.31
C SER A 18 -3.43 -7.28 5.34
N ASP A 19 -3.65 -7.55 4.05
CA ASP A 19 -2.71 -7.27 2.96
C ASP A 19 -2.57 -5.77 2.72
N ILE A 20 -3.69 -5.02 2.65
CA ILE A 20 -3.67 -3.57 2.50
C ILE A 20 -2.85 -2.93 3.61
N ALA A 21 -3.08 -3.33 4.87
CA ALA A 21 -2.34 -2.77 6.01
C ALA A 21 -0.84 -3.10 5.98
N ARG A 22 -0.45 -4.27 5.44
CA ARG A 22 0.95 -4.64 5.23
C ARG A 22 1.56 -3.77 4.12
N TYR A 23 0.94 -3.73 2.95
CA TYR A 23 1.42 -2.96 1.81
C TYR A 23 1.53 -1.47 2.09
N SER A 24 0.54 -0.86 2.74
CA SER A 24 0.62 0.55 3.13
C SER A 24 1.77 0.82 4.09
N ARG A 25 2.07 -0.12 5.01
CA ARG A 25 3.19 0.03 5.95
C ARG A 25 4.52 -0.06 5.21
N ASP A 26 4.69 -1.09 4.37
CA ASP A 26 5.90 -1.30 3.58
C ASP A 26 6.19 -0.07 2.70
N LEU A 27 5.20 0.38 1.93
CA LEU A 27 5.33 1.54 1.05
C LEU A 27 5.64 2.82 1.83
N SER A 28 4.97 3.04 2.96
CA SER A 28 5.24 4.20 3.82
C SER A 28 6.64 4.18 4.43
N HIS A 29 7.14 3.00 4.79
CA HIS A 29 8.46 2.83 5.38
C HIS A 29 9.55 3.08 4.34
N ASN A 30 9.39 2.51 3.14
CA ASN A 30 10.40 2.60 2.08
C ASN A 30 10.46 3.97 1.39
N ARG A 31 9.43 4.83 1.55
CA ARG A 31 9.41 6.17 0.93
C ARG A 31 10.66 6.99 1.24
N GLY A 32 11.13 6.98 2.49
CA GLY A 32 12.30 7.75 2.91
C GLY A 32 13.59 7.19 2.32
N PRO A 33 13.95 5.94 2.63
CA PRO A 33 15.18 5.34 2.15
C PRO A 33 15.26 5.21 0.62
N ALA A 34 14.13 5.00 -0.07
CA ALA A 34 14.12 4.97 -1.53
C ALA A 34 14.41 6.33 -2.17
N MET A 35 14.19 7.43 -1.44
CA MET A 35 14.46 8.78 -1.91
C MET A 35 15.84 9.30 -1.48
N TYR A 36 16.22 9.03 -0.24
CA TYR A 36 17.38 9.65 0.41
C TYR A 36 18.49 8.67 0.78
N GLY A 37 18.25 7.37 0.70
CA GLY A 37 19.19 6.35 1.16
C GLY A 37 19.15 6.21 2.68
N ASP A 38 20.19 5.60 3.23
CA ASP A 38 20.48 5.63 4.66
C ASP A 38 21.47 6.77 4.91
N GLU A 39 20.94 7.91 5.34
CA GLU A 39 21.74 9.13 5.58
C GLU A 39 22.73 8.96 6.74
N GLU A 40 22.41 8.10 7.73
CA GLU A 40 23.29 7.87 8.89
C GLU A 40 24.47 6.98 8.51
N ALA A 41 24.23 5.99 7.65
CA ALA A 41 25.26 5.08 7.15
C ALA A 41 25.93 5.54 5.84
N GLU A 42 25.54 6.71 5.30
CA GLU A 42 25.99 7.26 4.02
C GLU A 42 25.76 6.31 2.80
N ILE A 43 24.68 5.51 2.83
CA ILE A 43 24.36 4.55 1.77
C ILE A 43 23.33 5.15 0.80
N PRO A 44 23.63 5.30 -0.50
CA PRO A 44 22.68 5.85 -1.47
C PRO A 44 21.52 4.88 -1.77
N PRO A 45 20.34 5.37 -2.23
CA PRO A 45 19.20 4.52 -2.58
C PRO A 45 19.53 3.38 -3.54
N SER A 46 20.42 3.62 -4.52
CA SER A 46 20.80 2.64 -5.55
C SER A 46 21.54 1.41 -5.00
N GLU A 47 22.05 1.48 -3.77
CA GLU A 47 22.67 0.34 -3.09
C GLU A 47 21.68 -0.39 -2.17
N LEU A 48 20.59 0.26 -1.80
CA LEU A 48 19.54 -0.31 -0.94
C LEU A 48 18.42 -1.00 -1.74
N TYR A 49 18.21 -0.59 -2.99
CA TYR A 49 17.09 -1.02 -3.81
C TYR A 49 17.54 -1.42 -5.21
N ASP A 50 16.87 -2.44 -5.75
CA ASP A 50 17.02 -2.85 -7.13
C ASP A 50 15.71 -2.67 -7.95
N GLU A 51 15.75 -3.14 -9.20
CA GLU A 51 14.59 -3.09 -10.10
C GLU A 51 13.40 -3.89 -9.54
N LYS A 52 13.66 -5.03 -8.91
CA LYS A 52 12.62 -5.90 -8.36
C LYS A 52 11.91 -5.23 -7.19
N ASP A 53 12.64 -4.53 -6.32
CA ASP A 53 12.02 -3.76 -5.25
C ASP A 53 11.05 -2.69 -5.80
N SER A 54 11.44 -2.06 -6.90
CA SER A 54 10.63 -1.06 -7.58
C SER A 54 9.36 -1.69 -8.18
N GLU A 55 9.49 -2.84 -8.86
CA GLU A 55 8.37 -3.59 -9.39
C GLU A 55 7.39 -4.02 -8.30
N GLU A 56 7.91 -4.56 -7.20
CA GLU A 56 7.11 -4.98 -6.04
C GLU A 56 6.35 -3.80 -5.43
N ALA A 57 6.99 -2.63 -5.28
CA ALA A 57 6.35 -1.42 -4.77
C ALA A 57 5.18 -0.99 -5.67
N ILE A 58 5.38 -1.01 -7.00
CA ILE A 58 4.32 -0.65 -7.96
C ILE A 58 3.17 -1.65 -7.90
N VAL A 59 3.44 -2.95 -7.82
CA VAL A 59 2.40 -3.99 -7.69
C VAL A 59 1.59 -3.78 -6.41
N LYS A 60 2.25 -3.58 -5.27
CA LYS A 60 1.60 -3.31 -3.98
C LYS A 60 0.69 -2.08 -4.06
N ALA A 61 1.19 -0.98 -4.63
CA ALA A 61 0.43 0.26 -4.79
C ALA A 61 -0.79 0.08 -5.69
N ARG A 62 -0.62 -0.61 -6.83
CA ARG A 62 -1.71 -0.90 -7.77
C ARG A 62 -2.81 -1.74 -7.13
N VAL A 63 -2.46 -2.81 -6.41
CA VAL A 63 -3.43 -3.65 -5.70
C VAL A 63 -4.26 -2.83 -4.71
N VAL A 64 -3.61 -1.96 -3.92
CA VAL A 64 -4.34 -1.10 -2.96
C VAL A 64 -5.27 -0.13 -3.69
N LEU A 65 -4.80 0.49 -4.78
CA LEU A 65 -5.59 1.43 -5.57
C LEU A 65 -6.83 0.74 -6.17
N GLU A 66 -6.67 -0.41 -6.82
CA GLU A 66 -7.76 -1.16 -7.43
C GLU A 66 -8.82 -1.59 -6.40
N LEU A 67 -8.40 -2.05 -5.22
CA LEU A 67 -9.32 -2.40 -4.14
C LEU A 67 -10.11 -1.18 -3.62
N CYS A 68 -9.46 -0.03 -3.50
CA CYS A 68 -10.11 1.22 -3.10
C CYS A 68 -11.08 1.73 -4.16
N LEU A 69 -10.72 1.66 -5.45
CA LEU A 69 -11.59 2.04 -6.56
C LEU A 69 -12.83 1.17 -6.60
N LYS A 70 -12.67 -0.16 -6.53
CA LYS A 70 -13.80 -1.09 -6.47
C LYS A 70 -14.74 -0.77 -5.29
N LEU A 71 -14.17 -0.51 -4.11
CA LEU A 71 -14.97 -0.15 -2.92
C LEU A 71 -15.73 1.16 -3.14
N PHE A 72 -15.09 2.16 -3.74
CA PHE A 72 -15.70 3.45 -4.02
C PHE A 72 -16.83 3.34 -5.05
N GLU A 73 -16.62 2.60 -6.15
CA GLU A 73 -17.60 2.36 -7.19
C GLU A 73 -18.85 1.63 -6.64
N GLU A 74 -18.67 0.55 -5.88
CA GLU A 74 -19.78 -0.16 -5.23
C GLU A 74 -20.61 0.77 -4.32
N LYS A 75 -19.97 1.74 -3.66
CA LYS A 75 -20.67 2.73 -2.83
C LYS A 75 -21.35 3.83 -3.64
N ALA A 76 -20.69 4.35 -4.66
CA ALA A 76 -21.26 5.35 -5.55
C ALA A 76 -22.54 4.83 -6.24
N SER A 77 -22.52 3.60 -6.76
CA SER A 77 -23.70 2.98 -7.38
C SER A 77 -24.83 2.65 -6.39
N SER A 78 -24.57 2.61 -5.08
CA SER A 78 -25.60 2.39 -4.05
C SER A 78 -26.30 3.68 -3.59
N LEU A 79 -25.84 4.83 -4.07
CA LEU A 79 -26.38 6.17 -3.77
C LEU A 79 -27.27 6.72 -4.89
N GLU A 80 -27.32 6.06 -6.05
CA GLU A 80 -28.22 6.32 -7.19
C GLU A 80 -29.47 5.44 -7.11
#